data_AF-A0A3D2KM11-F1
#
_entry.id   AF-A0A3D2KM11-F1
#
_cell.length_a   1.000
_cell.length_b   1.000
_cell.length_c   1.000
_cell.angle_alpha   90.00
_cell.angle_beta   90.00
_cell.angle_gamma   90.00
#
_symmetry.space_group_name_H-M   'P 1'
#
loop_
_entity.id
_entity.type
_entity.pdbx_description
1 polymer ?
#
loop_
_entity_poly.entity_id
_entity_poly.type
_entity_poly.pdbx_seq_one_letter_code
_entity_poly.pdbx_strand_id
1 'polypeptide(L)'
;MPGLKKTRTYVADLRENQCVDEVFLVLSRSVRHTRSGNPFLALELGDRTGRIQARVWDNVDAVKVSAAVDRFVRVQGQVGMFNDTLQINVGALETVADESVDLADFLPASRRDPEAMETELRALLERVATPHLRALNESFFEDPEFWSLFRKAPAAKMIHHA
;
A
#
# COMPACT_ATOMS: atom_id res chain seq x y z
N MET A 1 25.16 10.42 18.03
CA MET A 1 23.95 11.27 18.06
C MET A 1 22.79 10.45 17.53
N PRO A 2 21.69 10.26 18.29
CA PRO A 2 20.55 9.50 17.79
C PRO A 2 19.86 10.33 16.70
N GLY A 3 19.86 9.81 15.46
CA GLY A 3 19.25 10.48 14.32
C GLY A 3 17.74 10.63 14.52
N LEU A 4 17.23 11.84 14.29
CA LEU A 4 15.80 12.09 14.16
C LEU A 4 15.22 11.08 13.18
N LYS A 5 14.34 10.17 13.64
CA LYS A 5 13.46 9.43 12.75
C LYS A 5 12.62 10.46 11.99
N LYS A 6 12.90 10.64 10.70
CA LYS A 6 12.10 11.50 9.82
C LYS A 6 10.67 10.95 9.86
N THR A 7 9.72 11.72 10.40
CA THR A 7 8.32 11.33 10.46
C THR A 7 7.78 11.27 9.04
N ARG A 8 7.34 10.09 8.60
CA ARG A 8 6.72 9.86 7.30
C ARG A 8 5.45 10.69 7.15
N THR A 9 5.26 11.29 5.99
CA THR A 9 4.01 11.92 5.58
C THR A 9 3.16 10.92 4.81
N TYR A 10 1.93 10.68 5.26
CA TYR A 10 1.01 9.78 4.57
C TYR A 10 0.18 10.50 3.49
N VAL A 11 -0.40 9.74 2.57
CA VAL A 11 -1.23 10.25 1.46
C VAL A 11 -2.33 11.18 1.96
N ALA A 12 -3.03 10.82 3.04
CA ALA A 12 -4.11 11.64 3.60
C ALA A 12 -3.66 13.02 4.12
N ASP A 13 -2.37 13.18 4.40
CA ASP A 13 -1.79 14.41 4.93
C ASP A 13 -1.12 15.28 3.86
N LEU A 14 -1.04 14.79 2.62
CA LEU A 14 -0.45 15.54 1.50
C LEU A 14 -1.30 16.76 1.12
N ARG A 15 -0.63 17.89 0.93
CA ARG A 15 -1.25 19.16 0.57
C ARG A 15 -0.69 19.71 -0.73
N GLU A 16 -1.48 20.53 -1.41
CA GLU A 16 -1.02 21.25 -2.60
C GLU A 16 0.24 22.08 -2.31
N ASN A 17 1.15 22.15 -3.28
CA ASN A 17 2.45 22.85 -3.22
C ASN A 17 3.47 22.24 -2.24
N GLN A 18 3.19 21.08 -1.66
CA GLN A 18 4.12 20.37 -0.79
C GLN A 18 5.18 19.60 -1.60
N CYS A 19 6.45 19.71 -1.20
CA CYS A 19 7.49 18.78 -1.67
C CYS A 19 7.33 17.43 -0.96
N VAL A 20 7.40 16.34 -1.71
CA VAL A 20 7.30 14.98 -1.20
C VAL A 20 8.62 14.24 -1.43
N ASP A 21 9.02 13.44 -0.45
CA ASP A 21 10.17 12.54 -0.49
C ASP A 21 9.84 11.35 0.42
N GLU A 22 8.93 10.51 -0.07
CA GLU A 22 8.26 9.46 0.72
C GLU A 22 8.17 8.15 -0.06
N VAL A 23 7.95 7.05 0.64
CA VAL A 23 7.76 5.72 0.04
C VAL A 23 6.28 5.47 -0.20
N PHE A 24 5.94 4.87 -1.34
CA PHE A 24 4.59 4.47 -1.72
C PHE A 24 4.56 3.05 -2.30
N LEU A 25 3.41 2.39 -2.22
CA LEU A 25 3.13 1.17 -2.98
C LEU A 25 2.58 1.56 -4.36
N VAL A 26 3.10 0.97 -5.44
CA VAL A 26 2.54 1.15 -6.78
C VAL A 26 1.29 0.28 -6.94
N LEU A 27 0.11 0.91 -7.00
CA LEU A 27 -1.17 0.24 -7.18
C LEU A 27 -1.51 0.00 -8.64
N SER A 28 -1.18 0.95 -9.52
CA SER A 28 -1.34 0.80 -10.96
C SER A 28 -0.36 1.66 -11.75
N ARG A 29 -0.08 1.26 -13.00
CA ARG A 29 0.75 2.01 -13.94
C ARG A 29 0.19 1.95 -15.36
N SER A 30 0.24 3.07 -16.08
CA SER A 30 -0.09 3.14 -17.51
C SER A 30 0.75 4.20 -18.22
N VAL A 31 1.22 3.91 -19.44
CA VAL A 31 1.80 4.95 -20.31
C VAL A 31 0.65 5.65 -21.01
N ARG A 32 0.58 6.97 -20.91
CA ARG A 32 -0.44 7.81 -21.53
C ARG A 32 0.23 8.88 -22.36
N HIS A 33 -0.53 9.53 -23.23
CA HIS A 33 -0.04 10.62 -24.06
C HIS A 33 -0.76 11.91 -23.71
N THR A 34 -0.01 13.01 -23.67
CA THR A 34 -0.57 14.36 -23.58
C THR A 34 -1.37 14.69 -24.85
N ARG A 35 -2.12 15.79 -24.83
CA ARG A 35 -2.83 16.29 -26.03
C ARG A 35 -1.88 16.57 -27.21
N SER A 36 -0.62 16.91 -26.94
CA SER A 36 0.42 17.12 -27.94
C SER A 36 1.14 15.83 -28.37
N GLY A 37 0.75 14.67 -27.85
CA GLY A 37 1.30 13.36 -28.21
C GLY A 37 2.52 12.91 -27.39
N ASN A 38 3.07 13.75 -26.52
CA ASN A 38 4.22 13.38 -25.68
C ASN A 38 3.81 12.32 -24.64
N PRO A 39 4.57 11.22 -24.50
CA PRO A 39 4.27 10.17 -23.53
C PRO A 39 4.56 10.64 -22.09
N PHE A 40 3.81 10.11 -21.13
CA PHE A 40 4.06 10.24 -19.70
C PHE A 40 3.64 8.96 -18.97
N LEU A 41 4.27 8.67 -17.83
CA LEU A 41 3.86 7.57 -16.97
C LEU A 41 2.79 8.06 -15.99
N ALA A 42 1.61 7.47 -16.07
CA ALA A 42 0.53 7.64 -15.11
C ALA A 42 0.61 6.52 -14.07
N LEU A 43 0.84 6.89 -12.81
CA LEU A 43 0.87 5.97 -11.66
C LEU A 43 -0.31 6.26 -10.73
N GLU A 44 -0.78 5.23 -10.05
CA GLU A 44 -1.54 5.34 -8.81
C GLU A 44 -0.68 4.79 -7.69
N LEU A 45 -0.44 5.63 -6.68
CA LEU A 45 0.40 5.33 -5.53
C LEU A 45 -0.47 5.24 -4.29
N GLY A 46 -0.12 4.37 -3.36
CA GLY A 46 -0.92 4.14 -2.15
C GLY A 46 -0.10 3.94 -0.89
N ASP A 47 -0.76 4.22 0.22
CA ASP A 47 -0.39 3.78 1.56
C ASP A 47 -1.67 3.43 2.36
N ARG A 48 -1.52 3.09 3.64
CA ARG A 48 -2.66 2.70 4.51
C ARG A 48 -3.72 3.78 4.67
N THR A 49 -3.42 5.04 4.37
CA THR A 49 -4.31 6.18 4.56
C THR A 49 -5.07 6.57 3.30
N GLY A 50 -4.60 6.16 2.11
CA GLY A 50 -5.28 6.49 0.87
C GLY A 50 -4.46 6.22 -0.39
N ARG A 51 -4.92 6.82 -1.48
CA ARG A 51 -4.32 6.70 -2.81
C ARG A 51 -4.15 8.08 -3.43
N ILE A 52 -3.10 8.27 -4.21
CA ILE A 52 -2.82 9.52 -4.91
C ILE A 52 -2.33 9.24 -6.33
N GLN A 53 -2.73 10.09 -7.27
CA GLN A 53 -2.22 10.00 -8.64
C GLN A 53 -0.81 10.57 -8.71
N ALA A 54 0.04 9.96 -9.54
CA ALA A 54 1.36 10.49 -9.83
C ALA A 54 1.65 10.50 -11.33
N ARG A 55 2.48 11.45 -11.76
CA ARG A 55 2.85 11.69 -13.15
C ARG A 55 4.36 11.78 -13.27
N VAL A 56 4.94 10.96 -14.14
CA VAL A 56 6.35 11.03 -14.53
C VAL A 56 6.40 11.52 -15.98
N TRP A 57 7.02 12.65 -16.22
CA TRP A 57 7.11 13.25 -17.56
C TRP A 57 8.38 12.84 -18.29
N ASP A 58 9.49 12.75 -17.57
CA ASP A 58 10.81 12.45 -18.12
C ASP A 58 11.19 10.98 -17.92
N ASN A 59 12.05 10.46 -18.80
CA ASN A 59 12.63 9.12 -18.69
C ASN A 59 11.59 7.99 -18.48
N VAL A 60 10.41 8.12 -19.12
CA VAL A 60 9.27 7.19 -18.95
C VAL A 60 9.67 5.73 -19.10
N ASP A 61 10.47 5.39 -20.12
CA ASP A 61 10.86 3.99 -20.37
C ASP A 61 11.76 3.42 -19.27
N ALA A 62 12.68 4.23 -18.73
CA ALA A 62 13.56 3.81 -17.64
C ALA A 62 12.77 3.67 -16.33
N VAL A 63 11.95 4.68 -15.99
CA VAL A 63 11.17 4.71 -14.75
C VAL A 63 10.08 3.64 -14.75
N LYS A 64 9.52 3.30 -15.92
CA LYS A 64 8.53 2.23 -16.06
C LYS A 64 9.05 0.90 -15.51
N VAL A 65 10.33 0.57 -15.68
CA VAL A 65 10.92 -0.67 -15.15
C VAL A 65 10.92 -0.66 -13.62
N SER A 66 11.33 0.45 -13.01
CA SER A 66 11.40 0.63 -11.56
C SER A 66 10.03 0.73 -10.88
N ALA A 67 9.02 1.26 -11.58
CA ALA A 67 7.67 1.48 -11.08
C ALA A 67 6.72 0.31 -11.42
N ALA A 68 7.16 -0.93 -11.23
CA ALA A 68 6.29 -2.09 -11.40
C ALA A 68 5.17 -2.11 -10.33
N VAL A 69 4.00 -2.63 -10.70
CA VAL A 69 2.86 -2.82 -9.79
C VAL A 69 3.28 -3.76 -8.65
N ASP A 70 2.74 -3.54 -7.45
CA ASP A 70 3.05 -4.27 -6.22
C ASP A 70 4.49 -4.10 -5.73
N ARG A 71 5.18 -3.04 -6.16
CA ARG A 71 6.51 -2.66 -5.64
C ARG A 71 6.45 -1.40 -4.82
N PHE A 72 7.35 -1.33 -3.84
CA PHE A 72 7.59 -0.11 -3.08
C PHE A 72 8.53 0.80 -3.84
N VAL A 73 8.19 2.09 -3.90
CA VAL A 73 8.98 3.10 -4.59
C VAL A 73 9.10 4.34 -3.71
N ARG A 74 10.31 4.87 -3.59
CA ARG A 74 10.55 6.20 -3.02
C ARG A 74 10.33 7.23 -4.13
N VAL A 75 9.47 8.20 -3.87
CA VAL A 75 9.08 9.23 -4.83
C VAL A 75 9.49 10.59 -4.30
N GLN A 76 10.27 11.30 -5.12
CA GLN A 76 10.61 12.70 -4.90
C GLN A 76 9.89 13.55 -5.94
N GLY A 77 9.21 14.60 -5.49
CA GLY A 77 8.41 15.42 -6.38
C GLY A 77 7.65 16.52 -5.67
N GLN A 78 6.69 17.10 -6.38
CA GLN A 78 5.84 18.16 -5.88
C GLN A 78 4.37 17.78 -6.01
N VAL A 79 3.62 17.95 -4.93
CA VAL A 79 2.16 17.81 -4.95
C VAL A 79 1.57 19.05 -5.61
N GLY A 80 0.73 18.83 -6.62
CA GLY A 80 -0.02 19.88 -7.31
C GLY A 80 -1.48 19.49 -7.51
N MET A 81 -2.31 20.47 -7.84
CA MET A 81 -3.71 20.24 -8.20
C MET A 81 -3.87 20.21 -9.72
N PHE A 82 -4.61 19.24 -10.24
CA PHE A 82 -5.01 19.21 -11.64
C PHE A 82 -6.46 18.74 -11.75
N ASN A 83 -7.33 19.54 -12.36
CA ASN A 83 -8.78 19.29 -12.44
C ASN A 83 -9.37 18.91 -11.06
N ASP A 84 -9.11 19.73 -10.05
CA ASP A 84 -9.57 19.54 -8.66
C ASP A 84 -9.12 18.22 -8.00
N THR A 85 -8.11 17.56 -8.57
CA THR A 85 -7.52 16.33 -8.04
C THR A 85 -6.06 16.56 -7.66
N LEU A 86 -5.70 16.22 -6.42
CA LEU A 86 -4.30 16.22 -5.98
C LEU A 86 -3.52 15.13 -6.72
N GLN A 87 -2.35 15.51 -7.23
CA GLN A 87 -1.43 14.59 -7.89
C GLN A 87 0.01 14.96 -7.60
N ILE A 88 0.90 13.97 -7.60
CA ILE A 88 2.34 14.17 -7.47
C ILE A 88 2.95 14.31 -8.86
N ASN A 89 3.63 15.43 -9.11
CA ASN A 89 4.55 15.56 -10.22
C ASN A 89 5.91 14.97 -9.80
N VAL A 90 6.27 13.84 -10.37
CA VAL A 90 7.44 13.04 -9.96
C VAL A 90 8.69 13.56 -10.66
N GLY A 91 9.66 13.99 -9.86
CA GLY A 91 11.01 14.36 -10.32
C GLY A 91 12.00 13.19 -10.27
N ALA A 92 11.89 12.31 -9.27
CA ALA A 92 12.68 11.10 -9.17
C ALA A 92 11.89 9.95 -8.53
N LEU A 93 12.20 8.72 -8.96
CA LEU A 93 11.59 7.50 -8.48
C LEU A 93 12.64 6.40 -8.36
N GLU A 94 12.71 5.77 -7.18
CA GLU A 94 13.64 4.67 -6.89
C GLU A 94 12.88 3.49 -6.30
N THR A 95 13.19 2.27 -6.75
CA THR A 95 12.62 1.06 -6.15
C THR A 95 13.20 0.85 -4.75
N VAL A 96 12.33 0.51 -3.81
CA VAL A 96 12.67 0.22 -2.42
C VAL A 96 12.51 -1.28 -2.20
N ALA A 97 13.46 -1.87 -1.45
CA ALA A 97 13.42 -3.29 -1.13
C ALA A 97 12.33 -3.59 -0.09
N ASP A 98 11.62 -4.70 -0.26
CA ASP A 98 10.46 -5.06 0.57
C ASP A 98 10.85 -5.24 2.05
N GLU A 99 12.09 -5.64 2.32
CA GLU A 99 12.63 -5.82 3.67
C GLU A 99 12.89 -4.49 4.40
N SER A 100 12.93 -3.38 3.67
CA SER A 100 13.19 -2.04 4.21
C SER A 100 11.93 -1.25 4.54
N VAL A 101 10.75 -1.84 4.31
CA VAL A 101 9.45 -1.21 4.57
C VAL A 101 8.63 -1.99 5.60
N ASP A 102 7.90 -1.26 6.43
CA ASP A 102 6.87 -1.84 7.27
C ASP A 102 5.57 -1.99 6.45
N LEU A 103 5.14 -3.23 6.17
CA LEU A 103 3.92 -3.50 5.42
C LEU A 103 2.67 -2.87 6.04
N ALA A 104 2.65 -2.66 7.36
CA ALA A 104 1.55 -2.02 8.05
C ALA A 104 1.32 -0.57 7.60
N ASP A 105 2.34 0.09 7.03
CA ASP A 105 2.21 1.43 6.48
C ASP A 105 1.47 1.47 5.14
N PHE A 106 1.34 0.35 4.43
CA PHE A 106 0.85 0.33 3.04
C PHE A 106 -0.39 -0.53 2.84
N LEU A 107 -0.58 -1.53 3.69
CA LEU A 107 -1.79 -2.33 3.70
C LEU A 107 -2.82 -1.66 4.62
N PRO A 108 -4.11 -1.62 4.24
CA PRO A 108 -5.14 -1.14 5.14
C PRO A 108 -5.17 -2.03 6.38
N ALA A 109 -4.74 -1.48 7.51
CA ALA A 109 -4.87 -2.13 8.80
C ALA A 109 -6.30 -2.01 9.30
N SER A 110 -6.81 -3.06 9.94
CA SER A 110 -8.06 -2.96 10.68
C SER A 110 -7.95 -1.85 11.72
N ARG A 111 -9.00 -1.03 11.86
CA ARG A 111 -9.10 -0.06 12.98
C ARG A 111 -9.28 -0.74 14.32
N ARG A 112 -9.60 -2.04 14.32
CA ARG A 112 -9.79 -2.86 15.51
C ARG A 112 -8.48 -3.52 15.91
N ASP A 113 -8.25 -3.60 17.22
CA ASP A 113 -7.11 -4.28 17.79
C ASP A 113 -7.06 -5.77 17.36
N PRO A 114 -5.94 -6.25 16.78
CA PRO A 114 -5.77 -7.64 16.39
C PRO A 114 -5.96 -8.65 17.52
N GLU A 115 -5.57 -8.33 18.76
CA GLU A 115 -5.76 -9.24 19.90
C GLU A 115 -7.24 -9.36 20.29
N ALA A 116 -7.96 -8.24 20.32
CA ALA A 116 -9.40 -8.24 20.53
C ALA A 116 -10.15 -9.02 19.44
N MET A 117 -9.75 -8.87 18.16
CA MET A 117 -10.35 -9.62 17.05
C MET A 117 -10.05 -11.13 17.13
N GLU A 118 -8.82 -11.52 17.50
CA GLU A 118 -8.47 -12.91 17.74
C GLU A 118 -9.31 -13.52 18.87
N THR A 119 -9.45 -12.79 19.98
CA THR A 119 -10.28 -13.21 21.11
C THR A 119 -11.73 -13.44 20.69
N GLU A 120 -12.31 -12.52 19.93
CA GLU A 120 -13.67 -12.64 19.40
C GLU A 120 -13.81 -13.85 18.47
N LEU A 121 -12.85 -14.06 17.56
CA LEU A 121 -12.86 -15.18 16.63
C LEU A 121 -12.78 -16.53 17.36
N ARG A 122 -11.91 -16.64 18.38
CA ARG A 122 -11.85 -17.84 19.23
C ARG A 122 -13.18 -18.12 19.92
N ALA A 123 -13.81 -17.08 20.49
CA ALA A 123 -15.13 -17.21 21.12
C ALA A 123 -16.23 -17.65 20.14
N LEU A 124 -16.17 -17.21 18.87
CA LEU A 124 -17.11 -17.66 17.84
C LEU A 124 -16.92 -19.15 17.48
N LEU A 125 -15.68 -19.62 17.44
CA LEU A 125 -15.36 -21.01 17.10
C LEU A 125 -15.76 -22.00 18.20
N GLU A 126 -15.66 -21.59 19.47
CA GLU A 126 -16.16 -22.38 20.60
C GLU A 126 -17.66 -22.68 20.50
N ARG A 127 -18.42 -21.82 19.79
CA ARG A 127 -19.86 -21.99 19.56
C ARG A 127 -20.17 -23.00 18.45
N VAL A 128 -19.18 -23.49 17.70
CA VAL A 128 -19.36 -24.55 16.70
C VAL A 128 -19.65 -25.85 17.44
N ALA A 129 -20.90 -26.32 17.36
CA ALA A 129 -21.37 -27.49 18.11
C ALA A 129 -20.86 -28.83 17.53
N THR A 130 -20.62 -28.91 16.22
CA THR A 130 -20.20 -30.14 15.55
C THR A 130 -18.73 -30.45 15.88
N PRO A 131 -18.42 -31.57 16.58
CA PRO A 131 -17.07 -31.84 17.05
C PRO A 131 -16.02 -31.89 15.93
N HIS A 132 -16.37 -32.50 14.79
CA HIS A 132 -15.45 -32.61 13.65
C HIS A 132 -15.15 -31.26 12.99
N LEU A 133 -16.13 -30.34 12.94
CA LEU A 133 -15.90 -29.00 12.39
C LEU A 133 -15.10 -28.13 13.36
N ARG A 134 -15.28 -28.34 14.67
CA ARG A 134 -14.47 -27.68 15.69
C ARG A 134 -13.00 -28.13 15.60
N ALA A 135 -12.76 -29.44 15.56
CA ALA A 135 -11.41 -29.99 15.44
C ALA A 135 -10.71 -29.55 14.14
N LEU A 136 -11.46 -29.47 13.02
CA LEU A 136 -10.94 -28.93 11.77
C LEU A 136 -10.51 -27.47 11.94
N ASN A 137 -11.34 -26.63 12.54
CA ASN A 137 -10.99 -25.23 12.78
C ASN A 137 -9.76 -25.14 13.70
N GLU A 138 -9.76 -25.82 14.85
CA GLU A 138 -8.64 -25.83 15.81
C GLU A 138 -7.30 -26.19 15.12
N SER A 139 -7.30 -27.14 14.19
CA SER A 139 -6.10 -27.55 13.46
C SER A 139 -5.38 -26.41 12.70
N PHE A 140 -6.09 -25.37 12.29
CA PHE A 140 -5.49 -24.18 11.66
C PHE A 140 -4.97 -23.17 12.69
N PHE A 141 -5.63 -23.03 13.85
CA PHE A 141 -5.30 -22.01 14.86
C PHE A 141 -4.17 -22.46 15.80
N GLU A 142 -4.02 -23.77 15.95
CA GLU A 142 -2.94 -24.39 16.75
C GLU A 142 -1.63 -24.51 15.97
N ASP A 143 -1.64 -24.28 14.65
CA ASP A 143 -0.45 -24.12 13.83
C ASP A 143 0.10 -22.69 13.97
N PRO A 144 1.22 -22.47 14.68
CA PRO A 144 1.74 -21.14 14.95
C PRO A 144 2.26 -20.44 13.68
N GLU A 145 2.76 -21.21 12.71
CA GLU A 145 3.30 -20.68 11.46
C GLU A 145 2.16 -20.16 10.59
N PHE A 146 1.15 -21.00 10.36
CA PHE A 146 -0.07 -20.60 9.65
C PHE A 146 -0.74 -19.40 10.34
N TRP A 147 -0.91 -19.47 11.67
CA TRP A 147 -1.63 -18.44 12.42
C TRP A 147 -0.95 -17.07 12.33
N SER A 148 0.38 -17.03 12.42
CA SER A 148 1.19 -15.81 12.26
C SER A 148 0.99 -15.15 10.89
N LEU A 149 0.90 -15.96 9.82
CA LEU A 149 0.65 -15.49 8.46
C LEU A 149 -0.81 -15.05 8.27
N PHE A 150 -1.75 -15.85 8.76
CA PHE A 150 -3.19 -15.58 8.66
C PHE A 150 -3.57 -14.24 9.29
N ARG A 151 -3.02 -13.92 10.47
CA ARG A 151 -3.26 -12.64 11.17
C ARG A 151 -2.79 -11.40 10.42
N LYS A 152 -1.81 -11.56 9.52
CA LYS A 152 -1.22 -10.46 8.73
C LYS A 152 -1.78 -10.37 7.32
N ALA A 153 -2.49 -11.42 6.88
CA ALA A 153 -3.04 -11.46 5.54
C ALA A 153 -4.15 -10.41 5.40
N PRO A 154 -4.11 -9.56 4.36
CA PRO A 154 -5.20 -8.62 4.11
C PRO A 154 -6.47 -9.39 3.75
N ALA A 155 -7.61 -8.96 4.29
CA ALA A 155 -8.91 -9.60 4.04
C ALA A 155 -9.33 -9.59 2.57
N ALA A 156 -8.81 -8.64 1.77
CA ALA A 156 -9.01 -8.56 0.33
C ALA A 156 -7.70 -8.18 -0.37
N LYS A 157 -7.27 -8.98 -1.36
CA LYS A 157 -6.48 -8.45 -2.48
C LYS A 157 -7.43 -7.59 -3.31
N MET A 158 -7.01 -6.39 -3.73
CA MET A 158 -7.84 -5.49 -4.54
C MET A 158 -8.66 -6.26 -5.57
N ILE A 159 -9.99 -6.19 -5.47
CA ILE A 159 -10.87 -6.69 -6.52
C ILE A 159 -10.69 -5.71 -7.70
N HIS A 160 -9.88 -6.10 -8.69
CA HIS A 160 -9.97 -5.53 -10.02
C HIS A 160 -11.34 -5.91 -10.57
N HIS A 161 -12.34 -5.06 -10.36
CA HIS A 161 -13.47 -5.03 -11.27
C HIS A 161 -13.03 -4.22 -12.49
N ALA A 162 -12.73 -4.94 -13.56
CA ALA A 162 -12.67 -4.44 -14.93
C ALA A 162 -14.07 -4.13 -15.45
#